data_AF-A0A329BW01-F1
#
_entry.id   AF-A0A329BW01-F1
#
_cell.length_a   1.000
_cell.length_b   1.000
_cell.length_c   1.000
_cell.angle_alpha   90.00
_cell.angle_beta   90.00
_cell.angle_gamma   90.00
#
_symmetry.space_group_name_H-M   'P 1'
#
loop_
_entity.id
_entity.type
_entity.pdbx_description
1 polymer ?
#
loop_
_entity_poly.entity_id
_entity_poly.type
_entity_poly.pdbx_seq_one_letter_code
_entity_poly.pdbx_strand_id
1 'polypeptide(L)'
;MIKLFKRRARISSDRPPREQAAGVAAATTEQTHAVDHSVFGDSAFRKFVNDHFDRDAYIARYPDVKRAGTNPVRHWLRWGLAEGREMSPKISVAVDSARKDPTQGWQNFTWKGHRVAVRVRPDRQRILDQIREQAQFDLSILSAGAMAIGALKEIEADDLMARDQINAAAIFASLAVRPRTVIAMPFLRDGGPEKYAAELIDSLSGEDHTPILILVTDDTRASSAGWESLDMLAPLRKHEVMFWRDACGPAHHNPSVLARFLNSLRPSTIVVNNSRIGLETIASFGRGLSQRAQLFCVYFDMGLDGLGAPYGARFPQRTLPFAMAVTDSEQTAATLRRMWGGSLGGPGIVELKPRMTLPDDQAAQRNADDAYAAQVRHIFGRHM
;
A
#
# COMPACT_ATOMS: atom_id res chain seq x y z
N MET A 1 43.88 -53.10 -9.55
CA MET A 1 44.35 -54.22 -8.69
C MET A 1 45.63 -53.75 -7.98
N ILE A 2 45.72 -53.86 -6.65
CA ILE A 2 46.94 -53.79 -5.78
C ILE A 2 47.52 -52.38 -5.53
N LYS A 3 47.18 -51.71 -4.41
CA LYS A 3 47.85 -51.61 -3.07
C LYS A 3 49.14 -50.76 -3.07
N LEU A 4 49.17 -49.57 -2.43
CA LEU A 4 49.35 -49.24 -0.99
C LEU A 4 50.83 -49.06 -0.58
N PHE A 5 51.16 -47.88 0.02
CA PHE A 5 51.98 -47.63 1.25
C PHE A 5 53.00 -46.45 1.20
N LYS A 6 52.79 -45.50 2.14
CA LYS A 6 53.71 -44.90 3.17
C LYS A 6 55.03 -44.23 2.70
N ARG A 7 55.59 -43.15 3.28
CA ARG A 7 55.62 -42.50 4.62
C ARG A 7 56.34 -41.13 4.43
N ARG A 8 55.83 -39.98 4.93
CA ARG A 8 56.26 -39.19 6.13
C ARG A 8 57.76 -38.85 6.33
N ALA A 9 58.05 -37.54 6.37
CA ALA A 9 58.88 -36.80 7.37
C ALA A 9 58.50 -35.29 7.24
N ARG A 10 57.83 -34.59 8.17
CA ARG A 10 58.15 -34.09 9.53
C ARG A 10 59.40 -33.21 9.64
N ILE A 11 59.17 -31.90 9.76
CA ILE A 11 59.88 -31.02 10.70
C ILE A 11 58.82 -30.41 11.63
N SER A 12 59.19 -30.32 12.90
CA SER A 12 58.41 -30.07 14.11
C SER A 12 59.00 -28.87 14.85
N SER A 13 58.30 -28.45 15.91
CA SER A 13 58.64 -27.49 16.99
C SER A 13 58.16 -26.06 16.74
N ASP A 14 57.42 -25.38 17.61
CA ASP A 14 56.93 -25.68 18.97
C ASP A 14 55.69 -24.81 19.32
N ARG A 15 54.90 -25.28 20.28
CA ARG A 15 53.71 -24.69 20.96
C ARG A 15 53.95 -24.90 22.48
N PRO A 16 53.14 -24.42 23.48
CA PRO A 16 51.99 -23.48 23.58
C PRO A 16 52.16 -22.54 24.85
N PRO A 17 51.16 -22.02 25.65
CA PRO A 17 49.68 -22.07 25.60
C PRO A 17 48.86 -20.78 26.02
N ARG A 18 47.53 -20.90 25.81
CA ARG A 18 46.35 -20.26 26.46
C ARG A 18 45.88 -18.86 26.01
N GLU A 19 44.70 -18.82 25.33
CA GLU A 19 43.37 -18.32 25.83
C GLU A 19 43.24 -16.80 25.60
N GLN A 20 42.32 -16.19 24.83
CA GLN A 20 40.94 -16.47 24.41
C GLN A 20 40.66 -15.76 23.08
N ALA A 21 39.92 -16.40 22.17
CA ALA A 21 38.92 -15.80 21.26
C ALA A 21 38.47 -16.90 20.28
N ALA A 22 37.43 -17.65 20.67
CA ALA A 22 36.80 -18.63 19.81
C ALA A 22 36.10 -17.93 18.64
N GLY A 23 36.24 -18.52 17.45
CA GLY A 23 35.74 -17.99 16.20
C GLY A 23 34.22 -18.04 16.05
N VAL A 24 33.72 -17.21 15.14
CA VAL A 24 32.42 -17.40 14.49
C VAL A 24 32.61 -17.12 13.00
N ALA A 25 33.09 -18.12 12.29
CA ALA A 25 32.96 -18.22 10.84
C ALA A 25 31.87 -19.26 10.54
N ALA A 26 30.96 -18.88 9.64
CA ALA A 26 30.00 -19.75 8.95
C ALA A 26 28.98 -20.49 9.83
N ALA A 27 27.87 -19.80 10.11
CA ALA A 27 26.57 -20.42 10.37
C ALA A 27 25.43 -19.48 9.94
N THR A 28 25.39 -19.08 8.68
CA THR A 28 24.12 -18.75 8.02
C THR A 28 23.51 -20.05 7.53
N THR A 29 23.08 -20.88 8.48
CA THR A 29 21.98 -21.79 8.22
C THR A 29 20.77 -20.89 8.13
N GLU A 30 20.30 -20.64 6.91
CA GLU A 30 18.91 -20.30 6.68
C GLU A 30 18.07 -21.39 7.36
N GLN A 31 17.69 -21.15 8.62
CA GLN A 31 16.47 -21.72 9.15
C GLN A 31 15.36 -21.02 8.39
N THR A 32 15.08 -21.54 7.19
CA THR A 32 13.72 -21.60 6.69
C THR A 32 12.91 -22.18 7.84
N HIS A 33 12.20 -21.33 8.58
CA HIS A 33 11.12 -21.78 9.42
C HIS A 33 10.13 -22.44 8.46
N ALA A 34 10.26 -23.75 8.27
CA ALA A 34 9.21 -24.56 7.71
C ALA A 34 7.97 -24.25 8.55
N VAL A 35 7.01 -23.53 7.95
CA VAL A 35 5.75 -23.21 8.61
C VAL A 35 5.14 -24.56 8.98
N ASP A 36 5.04 -24.84 10.27
CA ASP A 36 4.42 -26.08 10.73
C ASP A 36 2.94 -26.05 10.33
N HIS A 37 2.61 -26.75 9.24
CA HIS A 37 1.26 -26.90 8.73
C HIS A 37 0.46 -27.97 9.51
N SER A 38 0.90 -28.31 10.73
CA SER A 38 0.25 -29.29 11.58
C SER A 38 -1.21 -28.92 11.80
N VAL A 39 -2.09 -29.83 11.39
CA VAL A 39 -3.50 -29.80 11.78
C VAL A 39 -3.59 -30.58 13.07
N PHE A 40 -3.92 -29.90 14.17
CA PHE A 40 -3.98 -30.53 15.48
C PHE A 40 -5.29 -31.32 15.66
N GLY A 41 -5.21 -32.50 16.27
CA GLY A 41 -6.38 -33.35 16.48
C GLY A 41 -7.37 -32.85 17.55
N ASP A 42 -8.48 -33.55 17.70
CA ASP A 42 -9.60 -33.22 18.59
C ASP A 42 -9.20 -32.98 20.07
N SER A 43 -8.20 -33.71 20.57
CA SER A 43 -7.69 -33.55 21.94
C SER A 43 -7.05 -32.16 22.14
N ALA A 44 -6.24 -31.72 21.17
CA ALA A 44 -5.59 -30.43 21.20
C ALA A 44 -6.61 -29.29 21.06
N PHE A 45 -7.62 -29.47 20.19
CA PHE A 45 -8.72 -28.50 20.07
C PHE A 45 -9.49 -28.36 21.38
N ARG A 46 -9.83 -29.48 22.03
CA ARG A 46 -10.50 -29.45 23.34
C ARG A 46 -9.66 -28.75 24.40
N LYS A 47 -8.34 -28.97 24.42
CA LYS A 47 -7.43 -28.28 25.33
C LYS A 47 -7.45 -26.77 25.06
N PHE A 48 -7.28 -26.35 23.81
CA PHE A 48 -7.36 -24.96 23.41
C PHE A 48 -8.66 -24.31 23.88
N VAL A 49 -9.80 -24.98 23.65
CA VAL A 49 -11.10 -24.48 24.08
C VAL A 49 -11.14 -24.29 25.60
N ASN A 50 -10.70 -25.27 26.38
CA ASN A 50 -10.68 -25.12 27.84
C ASN A 50 -9.82 -23.94 28.33
N ASP A 51 -8.68 -23.70 27.67
CA ASP A 51 -7.73 -22.65 28.05
C ASP A 51 -8.25 -21.24 27.69
N HIS A 52 -9.09 -21.13 26.65
CA HIS A 52 -9.53 -19.84 26.09
C HIS A 52 -11.05 -19.55 26.24
N PHE A 53 -11.82 -20.45 26.84
CA PHE A 53 -13.26 -20.28 27.04
C PHE A 53 -13.56 -19.23 28.12
N ASP A 54 -14.41 -18.26 27.80
CA ASP A 54 -14.88 -17.27 28.75
C ASP A 54 -16.26 -17.68 29.27
N ARG A 55 -16.29 -18.32 30.46
CA ARG A 55 -17.53 -18.88 31.02
C ARG A 55 -18.53 -17.79 31.35
N ASP A 56 -18.07 -16.68 31.91
CA ASP A 56 -18.94 -15.59 32.37
C ASP A 56 -19.54 -14.84 31.20
N ALA A 57 -18.73 -14.53 30.18
CA ALA A 57 -19.22 -13.93 28.94
C ALA A 57 -20.22 -14.85 28.22
N TYR A 58 -19.95 -16.17 28.21
CA TYR A 58 -20.82 -17.14 27.55
C TYR A 58 -22.21 -17.23 28.20
N ILE A 59 -22.29 -17.37 29.53
CA ILE A 59 -23.59 -17.46 30.22
C ILE A 59 -24.33 -16.12 30.27
N ALA A 60 -23.60 -15.00 30.20
CA ALA A 60 -24.21 -13.67 30.05
C ALA A 60 -24.86 -13.53 28.66
N ARG A 61 -24.20 -14.03 27.61
CA ARG A 61 -24.69 -13.96 26.22
C ARG A 61 -25.75 -15.01 25.89
N TYR A 62 -25.74 -16.16 26.56
CA TYR A 62 -26.65 -17.28 26.32
C TYR A 62 -27.45 -17.64 27.59
N PRO A 63 -28.54 -16.90 27.88
CA PRO A 63 -29.34 -17.09 29.09
C PRO A 63 -30.02 -18.46 29.19
N ASP A 64 -30.26 -19.12 28.04
CA ASP A 64 -30.79 -20.48 27.94
C ASP A 64 -29.83 -21.50 28.59
N VAL A 65 -28.52 -21.37 28.34
CA VAL A 65 -27.48 -22.21 28.93
C VAL A 65 -27.38 -21.96 30.44
N LYS A 66 -27.47 -20.68 30.85
CA LYS A 66 -27.49 -20.28 32.27
C LYS A 66 -28.67 -20.91 33.01
N ARG A 67 -29.88 -20.81 32.44
CA ARG A 67 -31.11 -21.39 33.01
C ARG A 67 -31.06 -22.92 33.09
N ALA A 68 -30.45 -23.57 32.09
CA ALA A 68 -30.32 -25.02 32.06
C ALA A 68 -29.30 -25.56 33.09
N GLY A 69 -28.48 -24.71 33.72
CA GLY A 69 -27.49 -25.12 34.72
C GLY A 69 -26.41 -26.06 34.16
N THR A 70 -26.25 -26.10 32.83
CA THR A 70 -25.29 -27.01 32.19
C THR A 70 -23.88 -26.42 32.20
N ASN A 71 -22.86 -27.28 32.21
CA ASN A 71 -21.47 -26.83 32.07
C ASN A 71 -21.29 -26.11 30.70
N PRO A 72 -20.95 -24.80 30.69
CA PRO A 72 -20.92 -24.00 29.46
C PRO A 72 -19.92 -24.50 28.41
N VAL A 73 -18.73 -24.95 28.85
CA VAL A 73 -17.69 -25.46 27.94
C VAL A 73 -18.16 -26.75 27.27
N ARG A 74 -18.73 -27.67 28.07
CA ARG A 74 -19.28 -28.93 27.57
C ARG A 74 -20.45 -28.67 26.62
N HIS A 75 -21.31 -27.71 26.95
CA HIS A 75 -22.42 -27.29 26.10
C HIS A 75 -21.91 -26.79 24.75
N TRP A 76 -20.92 -25.89 24.75
CA TRP A 76 -20.40 -25.32 23.53
C TRP A 76 -19.71 -26.34 22.63
N LEU A 77 -18.84 -27.20 23.17
CA LEU A 77 -18.17 -28.27 22.41
C LEU A 77 -19.16 -29.28 21.81
N ARG A 78 -20.32 -29.47 22.47
CA ARG A 78 -21.32 -30.44 22.04
C ARG A 78 -22.29 -29.86 21.01
N TRP A 79 -22.74 -28.63 21.21
CA TRP A 79 -23.79 -27.99 20.40
C TRP A 79 -23.39 -26.59 19.94
N GLY A 80 -22.86 -25.76 20.85
CA GLY A 80 -22.60 -24.34 20.57
C GLY A 80 -21.70 -24.06 19.36
N LEU A 81 -20.69 -24.89 19.09
CA LEU A 81 -19.85 -24.74 17.89
C LEU A 81 -20.65 -24.94 16.59
N ALA A 82 -21.50 -25.97 16.54
CA ALA A 82 -22.34 -26.26 15.37
C ALA A 82 -23.48 -25.24 15.20
N GLU A 83 -23.95 -24.68 16.31
CA GLU A 83 -24.95 -23.59 16.33
C GLU A 83 -24.35 -22.21 16.01
N GLY A 84 -23.03 -22.10 15.78
CA GLY A 84 -22.37 -20.83 15.52
C GLY A 84 -22.30 -19.89 16.73
N ARG A 85 -22.41 -20.43 17.96
CA ARG A 85 -22.28 -19.64 19.20
C ARG A 85 -20.82 -19.25 19.44
N GLU A 86 -20.60 -18.04 19.94
CA GLU A 86 -19.28 -17.53 20.31
C GLU A 86 -18.86 -18.09 21.68
N MET A 87 -17.73 -18.80 21.76
CA MET A 87 -17.19 -19.31 23.05
C MET A 87 -16.56 -18.24 23.94
N SER A 88 -16.08 -17.16 23.32
CA SER A 88 -15.32 -16.11 23.97
C SER A 88 -15.28 -14.89 23.06
N PRO A 89 -15.39 -13.66 23.60
CA PRO A 89 -15.21 -12.44 22.81
C PRO A 89 -13.77 -12.27 22.29
N LYS A 90 -12.81 -13.05 22.83
CA LYS A 90 -11.39 -12.97 22.49
C LYS A 90 -10.96 -14.01 21.45
N ILE A 91 -11.86 -14.85 20.96
CA ILE A 91 -11.52 -15.97 20.06
C ILE A 91 -12.43 -15.95 18.84
N SER A 92 -11.82 -15.96 17.65
CA SER A 92 -12.52 -16.24 16.39
C SER A 92 -12.43 -17.73 16.10
N VAL A 93 -13.54 -18.34 15.68
CA VAL A 93 -13.64 -19.76 15.32
C VAL A 93 -14.32 -19.86 13.96
N ALA A 94 -13.74 -20.61 13.03
CA ALA A 94 -14.29 -20.90 11.71
C ALA A 94 -14.32 -22.41 11.46
N VAL A 95 -15.45 -22.94 11.02
CA VAL A 95 -15.66 -24.38 10.76
C VAL A 95 -15.84 -24.58 9.26
N ASP A 96 -15.14 -25.56 8.69
CA ASP A 96 -15.17 -25.95 7.28
C ASP A 96 -14.97 -24.80 6.27
N SER A 97 -14.38 -23.69 6.72
CA SER A 97 -13.88 -22.63 5.85
C SER A 97 -12.59 -23.08 5.14
N ALA A 98 -12.29 -22.48 3.99
CA ALA A 98 -11.01 -22.65 3.32
C ALA A 98 -9.83 -22.48 4.32
N ARG A 99 -8.73 -23.22 4.10
CA ARG A 99 -7.53 -23.20 4.96
C ARG A 99 -7.15 -21.73 5.27
N LYS A 100 -7.26 -21.34 6.53
CA LYS A 100 -6.78 -20.04 7.00
C LYS A 100 -5.28 -20.14 7.25
N ASP A 101 -4.54 -19.13 6.79
CA ASP A 101 -3.08 -19.11 6.77
C ASP A 101 -2.52 -18.97 8.21
N PRO A 102 -1.64 -19.88 8.67
CA PRO A 102 -0.96 -19.77 9.95
C PRO A 102 -0.15 -18.49 10.16
N THR A 103 0.37 -17.88 9.08
CA THR A 103 1.12 -16.61 9.15
C THR A 103 0.24 -15.44 9.60
N GLN A 104 -1.08 -15.56 9.47
CA GLN A 104 -2.09 -14.58 9.91
C GLN A 104 -2.60 -14.85 11.33
N GLY A 105 -1.91 -15.70 12.10
CA GLY A 105 -2.23 -16.04 13.49
C GLY A 105 -3.31 -17.09 13.66
N TRP A 106 -3.75 -17.75 12.57
CA TRP A 106 -4.71 -18.84 12.62
C TRP A 106 -4.06 -20.17 12.99
N GLN A 107 -4.68 -20.91 13.89
CA GLN A 107 -4.31 -22.28 14.22
C GLN A 107 -5.39 -23.22 13.69
N ASN A 108 -4.96 -24.27 12.98
CA ASN A 108 -5.87 -25.23 12.34
C ASN A 108 -5.98 -26.52 13.16
N PHE A 109 -7.21 -26.95 13.41
CA PHE A 109 -7.57 -28.14 14.18
C PHE A 109 -8.52 -29.05 13.38
N THR A 110 -8.65 -30.30 13.81
CA THR A 110 -9.83 -31.13 13.52
C THR A 110 -10.72 -31.23 14.74
N TRP A 111 -12.04 -31.29 14.51
CA TRP A 111 -13.02 -31.58 15.55
C TRP A 111 -14.16 -32.39 14.96
N LYS A 112 -14.34 -33.63 15.44
CA LYS A 112 -15.43 -34.54 15.00
C LYS A 112 -15.51 -34.69 13.47
N GLY A 113 -14.36 -34.74 12.79
CA GLY A 113 -14.28 -34.86 11.34
C GLY A 113 -14.40 -33.54 10.57
N HIS A 114 -14.68 -32.43 11.24
CA HIS A 114 -14.69 -31.09 10.64
C HIS A 114 -13.35 -30.40 10.81
N ARG A 115 -13.03 -29.51 9.88
CA ARG A 115 -11.85 -28.63 10.00
C ARG A 115 -12.24 -27.40 10.78
N VAL A 116 -11.47 -27.04 11.80
CA VAL A 116 -11.74 -25.88 12.64
C VAL A 116 -10.50 -24.98 12.68
N ALA A 117 -10.62 -23.75 12.23
CA ALA A 117 -9.58 -22.74 12.38
C ALA A 117 -9.94 -21.82 13.54
N VAL A 118 -8.96 -21.52 14.41
CA VAL A 118 -9.13 -20.59 15.54
C VAL A 118 -8.04 -19.54 15.55
N ARG A 119 -8.37 -18.35 16.04
CA ARG A 119 -7.40 -17.25 16.24
C ARG A 119 -7.76 -16.47 17.49
N VAL A 120 -6.75 -16.04 18.23
CA VAL A 120 -6.92 -15.08 19.33
C VAL A 120 -7.12 -13.69 18.74
N ARG A 121 -8.25 -13.05 19.07
CA ARG A 121 -8.52 -11.68 18.67
C ARG A 121 -7.61 -10.71 19.43
N PRO A 122 -7.19 -9.59 18.80
CA PRO A 122 -6.47 -8.55 19.52
C PRO A 122 -7.29 -8.03 20.70
N ASP A 123 -6.63 -7.67 21.80
CA ASP A 123 -7.29 -7.05 22.94
C ASP A 123 -7.80 -5.65 22.56
N ARG A 124 -9.09 -5.58 22.23
CA ARG A 124 -9.78 -4.34 21.89
C ARG A 124 -9.64 -3.30 22.98
N GLN A 125 -9.75 -3.70 24.25
CA GLN A 125 -9.76 -2.76 25.35
C GLN A 125 -8.43 -2.02 25.42
N ARG A 126 -7.33 -2.75 25.22
CA ARG A 126 -5.99 -2.17 25.10
C ARG A 126 -5.86 -1.13 23.99
N ILE A 127 -6.40 -1.39 22.79
CA ILE A 127 -6.34 -0.43 21.68
C ILE A 127 -7.17 0.82 22.01
N LEU A 128 -8.36 0.64 22.58
CA LEU A 128 -9.21 1.75 22.99
C LEU A 128 -8.57 2.59 24.10
N ASP A 129 -7.91 1.94 25.05
CA ASP A 129 -7.20 2.61 26.13
C ASP A 129 -5.99 3.37 25.61
N GLN A 130 -5.25 2.82 24.64
CA GLN A 130 -4.19 3.56 23.95
C GLN A 130 -4.73 4.77 23.20
N ILE A 131 -5.86 4.67 22.49
CA ILE A 131 -6.48 5.82 21.82
C ILE A 131 -6.87 6.89 22.84
N ARG A 132 -7.45 6.50 23.98
CA ARG A 132 -7.80 7.43 25.07
C ARG A 132 -6.58 8.08 25.70
N GLU A 133 -5.52 7.31 25.92
CA GLU A 133 -4.26 7.80 26.44
C GLU A 133 -3.62 8.80 25.48
N GLN A 134 -3.65 8.54 24.16
CA GLN A 134 -3.14 9.50 23.18
C GLN A 134 -4.04 10.74 23.04
N ALA A 135 -5.35 10.56 23.20
CA ALA A 135 -6.32 11.66 23.18
C ALA A 135 -6.11 12.70 24.28
N GLN A 136 -5.39 12.38 25.36
CA GLN A 136 -5.04 13.36 26.39
C GLN A 136 -4.04 14.42 25.87
N PHE A 137 -3.27 14.08 24.82
CA PHE A 137 -2.28 14.97 24.21
C PHE A 137 -2.81 15.69 22.96
N ASP A 138 -3.86 15.16 22.33
CA ASP A 138 -4.55 15.78 21.20
C ASP A 138 -6.06 15.53 21.28
N LEU A 139 -6.79 16.57 21.69
CA LEU A 139 -8.26 16.56 21.80
C LEU A 139 -8.97 16.30 20.47
N SER A 140 -8.31 16.51 19.32
CA SER A 140 -8.88 16.22 18.00
C SER A 140 -9.13 14.73 17.79
N ILE A 141 -8.43 13.85 18.52
CA ILE A 141 -8.68 12.39 18.52
C ILE A 141 -10.09 12.06 19.03
N LEU A 142 -10.65 12.89 19.92
CA LEU A 142 -12.02 12.75 20.44
C LEU A 142 -13.07 13.51 19.61
N SER A 143 -12.65 14.30 18.62
CA SER A 143 -13.55 15.18 17.84
C SER A 143 -14.58 14.42 17.01
N ALA A 144 -14.30 13.17 16.62
CA ALA A 144 -15.28 12.26 16.01
C ALA A 144 -16.36 11.79 17.00
N GLY A 145 -16.32 12.28 18.24
CA GLY A 145 -17.13 11.89 19.38
C GLY A 145 -16.48 10.71 20.11
N ALA A 146 -16.16 10.87 21.40
CA ALA A 146 -15.67 9.77 22.24
C ALA A 146 -16.58 8.52 22.21
N MET A 147 -17.87 8.73 21.90
CA MET A 147 -18.87 7.67 21.69
C MET A 147 -18.68 6.88 20.39
N ALA A 148 -18.11 7.48 19.33
CA ALA A 148 -17.87 6.81 18.06
C ALA A 148 -16.80 5.72 18.16
N ILE A 149 -15.84 5.88 19.09
CA ILE A 149 -14.80 4.89 19.39
C ILE A 149 -15.44 3.56 19.84
N GLY A 150 -16.49 3.62 20.67
CA GLY A 150 -17.25 2.44 21.10
C GLY A 150 -18.04 1.77 19.97
N ALA A 151 -18.38 2.53 18.94
CA ALA A 151 -19.17 2.11 17.77
C ALA A 151 -18.30 1.74 16.54
N LEU A 152 -16.98 1.78 16.65
CA LEU A 152 -16.08 1.36 15.56
C LEU A 152 -16.39 -0.07 15.15
N LYS A 153 -16.71 -0.25 13.86
CA LYS A 153 -16.99 -1.56 13.29
C LYS A 153 -15.71 -2.40 13.28
N GLU A 154 -15.79 -3.60 13.83
CA GLU A 154 -14.73 -4.60 13.71
C GLU A 154 -14.69 -5.05 12.24
N ILE A 155 -13.54 -4.86 11.61
CA ILE A 155 -13.26 -5.39 10.29
C ILE A 155 -11.98 -6.20 10.45
N GLU A 156 -12.07 -7.52 10.30
CA GLU A 156 -10.88 -8.37 10.40
C GLU A 156 -9.88 -7.99 9.29
N ALA A 157 -8.57 -8.11 9.56
CA ALA A 157 -7.57 -7.85 8.52
C ALA A 157 -7.79 -8.75 7.30
N ASP A 158 -8.22 -9.99 7.53
CA ASP A 158 -8.60 -10.93 6.47
C ASP A 158 -9.88 -10.48 5.76
N ASP A 159 -10.80 -9.79 6.43
CA ASP A 159 -11.96 -9.14 5.79
C ASP A 159 -11.55 -7.92 4.98
N LEU A 160 -10.54 -7.14 5.39
CA LEU A 160 -9.97 -6.08 4.55
C LEU A 160 -9.32 -6.67 3.29
N MET A 161 -8.54 -7.75 3.46
CA MET A 161 -7.88 -8.47 2.37
C MET A 161 -8.89 -9.22 1.49
N ALA A 162 -9.98 -9.76 2.04
CA ALA A 162 -11.02 -10.49 1.30
C ALA A 162 -12.08 -9.57 0.67
N ARG A 163 -12.39 -8.43 1.31
CA ARG A 163 -13.35 -7.43 0.79
C ARG A 163 -12.75 -6.61 -0.34
N ASP A 164 -11.48 -6.22 -0.20
CA ASP A 164 -10.80 -5.45 -1.24
C ASP A 164 -9.98 -6.36 -2.20
N GLN A 165 -9.74 -7.64 -1.85
CA GLN A 165 -8.95 -8.62 -2.63
C GLN A 165 -7.50 -8.19 -2.90
N ILE A 166 -6.94 -7.32 -2.06
CA ILE A 166 -5.63 -6.70 -2.29
C ILE A 166 -4.59 -7.39 -1.43
N ASN A 167 -3.57 -7.98 -2.04
CA ASN A 167 -2.42 -8.49 -1.32
C ASN A 167 -1.38 -7.38 -1.11
N ALA A 168 -1.52 -6.59 -0.04
CA ALA A 168 -0.62 -5.47 0.23
C ALA A 168 0.86 -5.90 0.32
N ALA A 169 1.14 -7.06 0.94
CA ALA A 169 2.50 -7.57 1.05
C ALA A 169 3.12 -7.84 -0.33
N ALA A 170 2.35 -8.42 -1.26
CA ALA A 170 2.81 -8.66 -2.63
C ALA A 170 3.08 -7.34 -3.39
N ILE A 171 2.23 -6.32 -3.22
CA ILE A 171 2.43 -5.01 -3.87
C ILE A 171 3.74 -4.36 -3.39
N PHE A 172 3.99 -4.33 -2.07
CA PHE A 172 5.24 -3.76 -1.56
C PHE A 172 6.46 -4.62 -1.89
N ALA A 173 6.32 -5.94 -1.93
CA ALA A 173 7.41 -6.83 -2.35
C ALA A 173 7.76 -6.69 -3.84
N SER A 174 6.83 -6.23 -4.69
CA SER A 174 7.11 -5.95 -6.10
C SER A 174 7.90 -4.67 -6.32
N LEU A 175 7.99 -3.79 -5.30
CA LEU A 175 8.70 -2.53 -5.41
C LEU A 175 10.19 -2.72 -5.11
N ALA A 176 11.05 -2.35 -6.06
CA ALA A 176 12.50 -2.48 -5.90
C ALA A 176 13.05 -1.49 -4.87
N VAL A 177 12.58 -0.25 -4.91
CA VAL A 177 12.99 0.83 -4.00
C VAL A 177 11.76 1.63 -3.59
N ARG A 178 11.77 2.21 -2.39
CA ARG A 178 10.72 3.11 -1.95
C ARG A 178 10.75 4.41 -2.78
N PRO A 179 9.70 4.74 -3.55
CA PRO A 179 9.71 5.93 -4.39
C PRO A 179 9.59 7.20 -3.55
N ARG A 180 10.34 8.23 -3.93
CA ARG A 180 10.19 9.59 -3.40
C ARG A 180 9.13 10.37 -4.18
N THR A 181 9.01 10.08 -5.48
CA THR A 181 8.03 10.69 -6.38
C THR A 181 7.15 9.61 -7.00
N VAL A 182 5.84 9.84 -6.99
CA VAL A 182 4.88 8.99 -7.70
C VAL A 182 4.22 9.82 -8.79
N ILE A 183 4.21 9.30 -10.02
CA ILE A 183 3.50 9.90 -11.15
C ILE A 183 2.42 8.92 -11.58
N ALA A 184 1.16 9.27 -11.33
CA ALA A 184 0.00 8.46 -11.67
C ALA A 184 -0.56 8.90 -13.04
N MET A 185 -0.58 8.00 -14.01
CA MET A 185 -1.09 8.23 -15.36
C MET A 185 -1.93 7.05 -15.85
N PRO A 186 -2.94 7.26 -16.71
CA PRO A 186 -3.90 6.19 -17.02
C PRO A 186 -3.32 5.11 -17.95
N PHE A 187 -2.55 5.51 -18.97
CA PHE A 187 -2.18 4.64 -20.09
C PHE A 187 -0.71 4.81 -20.48
N LEU A 188 -0.17 3.84 -21.23
CA LEU A 188 1.14 3.93 -21.88
C LEU A 188 0.98 3.71 -23.39
N ARG A 189 0.74 4.80 -24.12
CA ARG A 189 0.47 4.82 -25.56
C ARG A 189 0.95 6.11 -26.20
N ASP A 190 0.86 6.19 -27.52
CA ASP A 190 1.09 7.44 -28.24
C ASP A 190 -0.03 8.44 -27.95
N GLY A 191 0.32 9.57 -27.34
CA GLY A 191 -0.63 10.58 -26.86
C GLY A 191 0.04 11.79 -26.22
N GLY A 192 -0.66 12.93 -26.26
CA GLY A 192 -0.18 14.20 -25.71
C GLY A 192 0.11 14.14 -24.19
N PRO A 193 -0.85 13.69 -23.35
CA PRO A 193 -0.62 13.56 -21.91
C PRO A 193 0.53 12.62 -21.54
N GLU A 194 0.72 11.55 -22.32
CA GLU A 194 1.81 10.59 -22.15
C GLU A 194 3.16 11.21 -22.54
N LYS A 195 3.22 11.98 -23.64
CA LYS A 195 4.40 12.79 -24.00
C LYS A 195 4.77 13.76 -22.89
N TYR A 196 3.79 14.48 -22.37
CA TYR A 196 3.98 15.44 -21.28
C TYR A 196 4.52 14.77 -20.02
N ALA A 197 4.02 13.57 -19.68
CA ALA A 197 4.54 12.77 -18.58
C ALA A 197 6.02 12.43 -18.79
N ALA A 198 6.38 12.02 -20.00
CA ALA A 198 7.73 11.60 -20.34
C ALA A 198 8.73 12.77 -20.26
N GLU A 199 8.38 13.94 -20.76
CA GLU A 199 9.19 15.15 -20.67
C GLU A 199 9.40 15.59 -19.21
N LEU A 200 8.33 15.53 -18.41
CA LEU A 200 8.39 15.84 -16.98
C LEU A 200 9.31 14.85 -16.25
N ILE A 201 9.19 13.55 -16.51
CA ILE A 201 10.03 12.49 -15.92
C ILE A 201 11.49 12.70 -16.29
N ASP A 202 11.78 12.95 -17.57
CA ASP A 202 13.15 13.19 -18.06
C ASP A 202 13.82 14.33 -17.28
N SER A 203 13.07 15.40 -17.02
CA SER A 203 13.56 16.58 -16.29
C SER A 203 13.68 16.37 -14.78
N LEU A 204 12.78 15.61 -14.17
CA LEU A 204 12.84 15.29 -12.73
C LEU A 204 13.98 14.32 -12.38
N SER A 205 14.45 13.55 -13.35
CA SER A 205 15.50 12.55 -13.16
C SER A 205 16.93 13.11 -13.23
N GLY A 206 17.08 14.40 -13.56
CA GLY A 206 18.32 14.97 -14.08
C GLY A 206 19.51 15.14 -13.12
N GLU A 207 19.36 15.15 -11.80
CA GLU A 207 20.47 15.53 -10.90
C GLU A 207 20.64 14.63 -9.65
N ASP A 208 19.57 14.06 -9.08
CA ASP A 208 19.64 13.35 -7.78
C ASP A 208 19.26 11.85 -7.82
N HIS A 209 18.99 11.28 -9.01
CA HIS A 209 18.51 9.90 -9.17
C HIS A 209 17.36 9.51 -8.22
N THR A 210 16.54 10.48 -7.80
CA THR A 210 15.44 10.24 -6.86
C THR A 210 14.51 9.16 -7.41
N PRO A 211 14.22 8.09 -6.65
CA PRO A 211 13.38 7.01 -7.15
C PRO A 211 11.98 7.51 -7.52
N ILE A 212 11.64 7.41 -8.80
CA ILE A 212 10.32 7.73 -9.37
C ILE A 212 9.58 6.41 -9.62
N LEU A 213 8.35 6.32 -9.11
CA LEU A 213 7.39 5.29 -9.47
C LEU A 213 6.38 5.86 -10.47
N ILE A 214 6.31 5.23 -11.65
CA ILE A 214 5.26 5.48 -12.63
C ILE A 214 4.12 4.52 -12.33
N LEU A 215 3.00 5.05 -11.89
CA LEU A 215 1.81 4.28 -11.56
C LEU A 215 0.80 4.36 -12.70
N VAL A 216 0.70 3.29 -13.49
CA VAL A 216 -0.25 3.16 -14.59
C VAL A 216 -1.60 2.71 -14.04
N THR A 217 -2.62 3.57 -14.10
CA THR A 217 -3.85 3.37 -13.32
C THR A 217 -4.95 2.60 -14.04
N ASP A 218 -5.03 2.70 -15.37
CA ASP A 218 -6.17 2.22 -16.16
C ASP A 218 -5.76 1.10 -17.14
N ASP A 219 -4.51 1.10 -17.59
CA ASP A 219 -3.93 0.00 -18.37
C ASP A 219 -3.45 -1.17 -17.50
N THR A 220 -3.28 -2.31 -18.15
CA THR A 220 -2.63 -3.52 -17.61
C THR A 220 -1.30 -3.73 -18.34
N ARG A 221 -0.40 -4.51 -17.76
CA ARG A 221 0.86 -4.89 -18.43
C ARG A 221 0.61 -5.52 -19.80
N ALA A 222 -0.47 -6.30 -19.93
CA ALA A 222 -0.86 -6.94 -21.18
C ALA A 222 -1.36 -5.93 -22.22
N SER A 223 -2.21 -4.97 -21.83
CA SER A 223 -2.76 -3.97 -22.76
C SER A 223 -1.73 -2.93 -23.20
N SER A 224 -0.73 -2.63 -22.38
CA SER A 224 0.37 -1.74 -22.73
C SER A 224 1.58 -2.44 -23.35
N ALA A 225 1.48 -3.73 -23.72
CA ALA A 225 2.61 -4.46 -24.26
C ALA A 225 3.24 -3.74 -25.48
N GLY A 226 4.56 -3.52 -25.44
CA GLY A 226 5.28 -2.83 -26.51
C GLY A 226 5.38 -1.32 -26.37
N TRP A 227 4.85 -0.72 -25.29
CA TRP A 227 5.05 0.71 -24.99
C TRP A 227 6.54 1.09 -24.93
N GLU A 228 7.41 0.15 -24.57
CA GLU A 228 8.86 0.34 -24.54
C GLU A 228 9.46 0.61 -25.93
N SER A 229 8.74 0.33 -27.02
CA SER A 229 9.18 0.67 -28.38
C SER A 229 8.86 2.12 -28.77
N LEU A 230 8.01 2.81 -28.01
CA LEU A 230 7.61 4.19 -28.30
C LEU A 230 8.73 5.13 -27.85
N ASP A 231 9.36 5.82 -28.81
CA ASP A 231 10.50 6.71 -28.53
C ASP A 231 10.12 7.88 -27.63
N MET A 232 8.90 8.40 -27.76
CA MET A 232 8.40 9.46 -26.89
C MET A 232 8.33 9.06 -25.42
N LEU A 233 8.22 7.76 -25.11
CA LEU A 233 8.18 7.21 -23.74
C LEU A 233 9.54 6.68 -23.30
N ALA A 234 10.61 6.89 -24.07
CA ALA A 234 11.96 6.47 -23.71
C ALA A 234 12.41 6.90 -22.30
N PRO A 235 12.05 8.10 -21.79
CA PRO A 235 12.39 8.48 -20.41
C PRO A 235 11.83 7.55 -19.35
N LEU A 236 10.64 6.99 -19.54
CA LEU A 236 9.97 6.12 -18.55
C LEU A 236 10.73 4.80 -18.34
N ARG A 237 11.48 4.33 -19.35
CA ARG A 237 12.19 3.03 -19.32
C ARG A 237 13.26 2.93 -18.21
N LYS A 238 13.71 4.08 -17.69
CA LYS A 238 14.71 4.17 -16.61
C LYS A 238 14.10 4.06 -15.21
N HIS A 239 12.77 4.00 -15.12
CA HIS A 239 12.04 4.09 -13.87
C HIS A 239 11.17 2.87 -13.63
N GLU A 240 10.76 2.70 -12.38
CA GLU A 240 9.89 1.61 -11.99
C GLU A 240 8.47 1.90 -12.48
N VAL A 241 7.89 0.96 -13.24
CA VAL A 241 6.53 1.05 -13.77
C VAL A 241 5.64 0.00 -13.10
N MET A 242 4.61 0.46 -12.41
CA MET A 242 3.61 -0.39 -11.76
C MET A 242 2.25 -0.25 -12.43
N PHE A 243 1.68 -1.37 -12.86
CA PHE A 243 0.32 -1.45 -13.36
C PHE A 243 -0.65 -1.68 -12.21
N TRP A 244 -1.36 -0.63 -11.81
CA TRP A 244 -2.24 -0.62 -10.64
C TRP A 244 -3.35 -1.67 -10.72
N ARG A 245 -3.89 -1.90 -11.93
CA ARG A 245 -4.94 -2.90 -12.16
C ARG A 245 -4.45 -4.32 -11.91
N ASP A 246 -3.24 -4.63 -12.35
CA ASP A 246 -2.64 -5.95 -12.14
C ASP A 246 -2.31 -6.15 -10.65
N ALA A 247 -1.86 -5.09 -9.97
CA ALA A 247 -1.50 -5.12 -8.56
C ALA A 247 -2.72 -5.24 -7.62
N CYS A 248 -3.82 -4.54 -7.91
CA CYS A 248 -4.99 -4.45 -7.02
C CYS A 248 -6.20 -5.26 -7.46
N GLY A 249 -6.18 -5.87 -8.65
CA GLY A 249 -7.27 -6.69 -9.14
C GLY A 249 -8.61 -5.92 -9.17
N PRO A 250 -9.72 -6.51 -8.68
CA PRO A 250 -11.04 -5.88 -8.74
C PRO A 250 -11.14 -4.52 -8.05
N ALA A 251 -10.34 -4.26 -7.00
CA ALA A 251 -10.44 -3.02 -6.22
C ALA A 251 -9.65 -1.83 -6.80
N HIS A 252 -9.03 -1.97 -7.97
CA HIS A 252 -8.24 -0.89 -8.61
C HIS A 252 -9.03 0.43 -8.78
N HIS A 253 -10.35 0.36 -8.94
CA HIS A 253 -11.23 1.51 -9.13
C HIS A 253 -11.66 2.20 -7.81
N ASN A 254 -11.18 1.75 -6.64
CA ASN A 254 -11.55 2.34 -5.36
C ASN A 254 -10.54 3.41 -4.92
N PRO A 255 -10.92 4.70 -4.86
CA PRO A 255 -9.98 5.78 -4.50
C PRO A 255 -9.41 5.65 -3.08
N SER A 256 -10.14 5.02 -2.16
CA SER A 256 -9.67 4.83 -0.78
C SER A 256 -8.51 3.84 -0.70
N VAL A 257 -8.48 2.87 -1.60
CA VAL A 257 -7.38 1.91 -1.71
C VAL A 257 -6.13 2.62 -2.21
N LEU A 258 -6.25 3.38 -3.30
CA LEU A 258 -5.13 4.13 -3.86
C LEU A 258 -4.59 5.15 -2.83
N ALA A 259 -5.48 5.85 -2.10
CA ALA A 259 -5.08 6.74 -1.02
C ALA A 259 -4.26 6.03 0.08
N ARG A 260 -4.70 4.84 0.51
CA ARG A 260 -3.99 4.05 1.53
C ARG A 260 -2.63 3.57 1.03
N PHE A 261 -2.55 3.15 -0.23
CA PHE A 261 -1.30 2.75 -0.86
C PHE A 261 -0.31 3.92 -0.91
N LEU A 262 -0.73 5.08 -1.43
CA LEU A 262 0.10 6.29 -1.49
C LEU A 262 0.55 6.75 -0.08
N ASN A 263 -0.35 6.75 0.90
CA ASN A 263 -0.01 7.07 2.29
C ASN A 263 1.01 6.10 2.90
N SER A 264 0.96 4.82 2.52
CA SER A 264 1.88 3.79 3.00
C SER A 264 3.25 3.90 2.34
N LEU A 265 3.28 4.22 1.04
CA LEU A 265 4.51 4.55 0.32
C LEU A 265 5.20 5.80 0.87
N ARG A 266 4.45 6.78 1.39
CA ARG A 266 4.98 8.07 1.87
C ARG A 266 5.91 8.76 0.84
N PRO A 267 5.52 8.93 -0.42
CA PRO A 267 6.27 9.77 -1.34
C PRO A 267 6.23 11.22 -0.85
N SER A 268 7.28 11.99 -1.12
CA SER A 268 7.27 13.45 -0.87
C SER A 268 6.54 14.21 -1.98
N THR A 269 6.40 13.60 -3.17
CA THR A 269 5.77 14.23 -4.33
C THR A 269 4.82 13.25 -5.02
N ILE A 270 3.59 13.70 -5.28
CA ILE A 270 2.58 12.94 -6.04
C ILE A 270 2.08 13.81 -7.18
N VAL A 271 2.28 13.34 -8.41
CA VAL A 271 1.79 13.98 -9.63
C VAL A 271 0.70 13.10 -10.22
N VAL A 272 -0.51 13.64 -10.36
CA VAL A 272 -1.62 12.98 -11.04
C VAL A 272 -1.72 13.56 -12.44
N ASN A 273 -1.26 12.79 -13.42
CA ASN A 273 -1.28 13.17 -14.83
C ASN A 273 -2.44 12.46 -15.55
N ASN A 274 -3.55 13.16 -15.74
CA ASN A 274 -4.73 12.67 -16.46
C ASN A 274 -5.33 11.34 -15.95
N SER A 275 -4.99 10.91 -14.74
CA SER A 275 -5.52 9.68 -14.13
C SER A 275 -6.82 9.96 -13.40
N ARG A 276 -7.93 9.33 -13.83
CA ARG A 276 -9.24 9.50 -13.20
C ARG A 276 -9.21 9.10 -11.74
N ILE A 277 -8.73 7.89 -11.45
CA ILE A 277 -8.71 7.36 -10.08
C ILE A 277 -7.75 8.18 -9.21
N GLY A 278 -6.65 8.68 -9.77
CA GLY A 278 -5.76 9.61 -9.10
C GLY A 278 -6.48 10.91 -8.71
N LEU A 279 -7.23 11.51 -9.64
CA LEU A 279 -7.99 12.75 -9.38
C LEU A 279 -9.12 12.52 -8.36
N GLU A 280 -9.85 11.42 -8.45
CA GLU A 280 -10.86 11.03 -7.46
C GLU A 280 -10.24 10.81 -6.07
N THR A 281 -9.02 10.27 -6.03
CA THR A 281 -8.23 10.08 -4.81
C THR A 281 -7.85 11.41 -4.17
N ILE A 282 -7.27 12.35 -4.93
CA ILE A 282 -6.94 13.68 -4.41
C ILE A 282 -8.21 14.43 -3.98
N ALA A 283 -9.28 14.34 -4.77
CA ALA A 283 -10.54 15.00 -4.47
C ALA A 283 -11.24 14.50 -3.20
N SER A 284 -10.91 13.30 -2.72
CA SER A 284 -11.55 12.68 -1.54
C SER A 284 -10.61 12.59 -0.33
N PHE A 285 -9.30 12.44 -0.58
CA PHE A 285 -8.28 12.17 0.44
C PHE A 285 -7.11 13.16 0.40
N GLY A 286 -7.20 14.22 -0.41
CA GLY A 286 -6.14 15.21 -0.63
C GLY A 286 -5.66 15.88 0.66
N ARG A 287 -6.56 16.21 1.60
CA ARG A 287 -6.19 16.78 2.91
C ARG A 287 -5.19 15.93 3.69
N GLY A 288 -5.38 14.61 3.67
CA GLY A 288 -4.50 13.68 4.38
C GLY A 288 -3.19 13.45 3.63
N LEU A 289 -3.26 13.29 2.32
CA LEU A 289 -2.08 13.10 1.47
C LEU A 289 -1.17 14.34 1.48
N SER A 290 -1.75 15.55 1.51
CA SER A 290 -1.01 16.82 1.50
C SER A 290 -0.26 17.11 2.80
N GLN A 291 -0.53 16.35 3.88
CA GLN A 291 0.24 16.48 5.13
C GLN A 291 1.69 15.99 4.98
N ARG A 292 1.99 15.18 3.96
CA ARG A 292 3.31 14.57 3.77
C ARG A 292 3.84 14.65 2.34
N ALA A 293 2.96 14.81 1.36
CA ALA A 293 3.35 14.92 -0.03
C ALA A 293 2.91 16.28 -0.61
N GLN A 294 3.73 16.85 -1.47
CA GLN A 294 3.26 17.84 -2.41
C GLN A 294 2.40 17.16 -3.47
N LEU A 295 1.21 17.72 -3.69
CA LEU A 295 0.25 17.16 -4.62
C LEU A 295 0.17 18.05 -5.85
N PHE A 296 0.26 17.43 -7.02
CA PHE A 296 0.12 18.10 -8.31
C PHE A 296 -0.96 17.37 -9.11
N CYS A 297 -1.87 18.13 -9.73
CA CYS A 297 -2.85 17.61 -10.66
C CYS A 297 -2.65 18.28 -12.02
N VAL A 298 -2.33 17.49 -13.03
CA VAL A 298 -2.13 17.99 -14.40
C VAL A 298 -3.46 18.00 -15.13
N TYR A 299 -3.84 19.16 -15.64
CA TYR A 299 -5.05 19.38 -16.42
C TYR A 299 -4.69 19.80 -17.85
N PHE A 300 -5.24 19.06 -18.81
CA PHE A 300 -5.20 19.37 -20.24
C PHE A 300 -6.55 19.91 -20.68
N ASP A 301 -6.54 20.65 -21.78
CA ASP A 301 -7.67 21.15 -22.58
C ASP A 301 -9.06 21.22 -21.90
N MET A 302 -9.58 22.45 -21.81
CA MET A 302 -10.90 22.77 -21.24
C MET A 302 -12.01 22.86 -22.30
N GLY A 303 -11.77 22.38 -23.52
CA GLY A 303 -12.68 22.48 -24.67
C GLY A 303 -14.12 22.02 -24.39
N LEU A 304 -15.09 22.82 -24.87
CA LEU A 304 -16.53 22.56 -24.78
C LEU A 304 -17.04 21.54 -25.81
N ASP A 305 -16.20 21.13 -26.76
CA ASP A 305 -16.64 20.42 -27.98
C ASP A 305 -16.48 18.89 -27.93
N GLY A 306 -16.11 18.33 -26.77
CA GLY A 306 -15.97 16.88 -26.56
C GLY A 306 -17.02 16.35 -25.58
N LEU A 307 -17.78 15.34 -26.00
CA LEU A 307 -18.91 14.66 -25.31
C LEU A 307 -18.58 13.93 -23.98
N GLY A 308 -17.78 14.53 -23.11
CA GLY A 308 -17.55 14.09 -21.74
C GLY A 308 -16.74 15.15 -21.02
N ALA A 309 -17.33 15.85 -20.04
CA ALA A 309 -16.69 16.98 -19.37
C ALA A 309 -15.21 16.66 -19.04
N PRO A 310 -14.22 17.36 -19.64
CA PRO A 310 -12.81 17.06 -19.43
C PRO A 310 -12.50 17.20 -17.95
N TYR A 311 -11.53 16.43 -17.43
CA TYR A 311 -11.22 16.42 -16.00
C TYR A 311 -10.99 17.82 -15.41
N GLY A 312 -10.49 18.76 -16.23
CA GLY A 312 -10.33 20.16 -15.88
C GLY A 312 -11.62 20.92 -15.57
N ALA A 313 -12.79 20.47 -16.03
CA ALA A 313 -14.08 21.03 -15.61
C ALA A 313 -14.58 20.43 -14.29
N ARG A 314 -14.31 19.14 -14.06
CA ARG A 314 -14.95 18.35 -12.98
C ARG A 314 -14.18 18.34 -11.66
N PHE A 315 -12.86 18.25 -11.74
CA PHE A 315 -12.02 17.96 -10.57
C PHE A 315 -11.41 19.17 -9.86
N PRO A 316 -11.05 20.28 -10.52
CA PRO A 316 -10.24 21.29 -9.84
C PRO A 316 -10.90 21.88 -8.60
N GLN A 317 -12.22 22.10 -8.60
CA GLN A 317 -12.91 22.57 -7.39
C GLN A 317 -12.66 21.66 -6.17
N ARG A 318 -12.49 20.35 -6.38
CA ARG A 318 -12.29 19.35 -5.33
C ARG A 318 -10.83 19.06 -5.03
N THR A 319 -9.90 19.30 -5.97
CA THR A 319 -8.48 19.00 -5.81
C THR A 319 -7.63 20.23 -5.46
N LEU A 320 -7.98 21.41 -5.98
CA LEU A 320 -7.24 22.67 -5.77
C LEU A 320 -7.03 23.05 -4.30
N PRO A 321 -7.96 22.77 -3.35
CA PRO A 321 -7.68 23.03 -1.94
C PRO A 321 -6.45 22.30 -1.38
N PHE A 322 -5.99 21.24 -2.06
CA PHE A 322 -4.91 20.35 -1.58
C PHE A 322 -3.74 20.22 -2.56
N ALA A 323 -3.98 20.43 -3.85
CA ALA A 323 -3.01 20.18 -4.92
C ALA A 323 -2.80 21.41 -5.80
N MET A 324 -1.56 21.60 -6.24
CA MET A 324 -1.23 22.57 -7.27
C MET A 324 -1.76 22.06 -8.62
N ALA A 325 -2.55 22.89 -9.30
CA ALA A 325 -2.92 22.60 -10.67
C ALA A 325 -1.78 22.96 -11.61
N VAL A 326 -1.39 22.02 -12.46
CA VAL A 326 -0.39 22.21 -13.51
C VAL A 326 -1.10 22.06 -14.85
N THR A 327 -0.76 22.89 -15.83
CA THR A 327 -1.32 22.80 -17.18
C THR A 327 -0.30 23.18 -18.23
N ASP A 328 -0.49 22.69 -19.44
CA ASP A 328 0.35 22.91 -20.61
C ASP A 328 0.00 24.18 -21.41
N SER A 329 -1.04 24.91 -20.99
CA SER A 329 -1.53 26.09 -21.71
C SER A 329 -1.91 27.24 -20.78
N GLU A 330 -1.38 28.44 -21.05
CA GLU A 330 -1.77 29.66 -20.34
C GLU A 330 -3.28 29.96 -20.46
N GLN A 331 -3.94 29.55 -21.55
CA GLN A 331 -5.39 29.71 -21.69
C GLN A 331 -6.14 28.86 -20.65
N THR A 332 -5.70 27.61 -20.46
CA THR A 332 -6.24 26.73 -19.42
C THR A 332 -5.93 27.29 -18.05
N ALA A 333 -4.69 27.74 -17.80
CA ALA A 333 -4.29 28.33 -16.52
C ALA A 333 -5.14 29.56 -16.17
N ALA A 334 -5.33 30.47 -17.12
CA ALA A 334 -6.19 31.65 -16.97
C ALA A 334 -7.64 31.26 -16.70
N THR A 335 -8.15 30.23 -17.36
CA THR A 335 -9.51 29.72 -17.13
C THR A 335 -9.67 29.16 -15.70
N LEU A 336 -8.73 28.32 -15.25
CA LEU A 336 -8.70 27.79 -13.89
C LEU A 336 -8.60 28.92 -12.85
N ARG A 337 -7.74 29.93 -13.09
CA ARG A 337 -7.57 31.09 -12.20
C ARG A 337 -8.85 31.93 -12.13
N ARG A 338 -9.51 32.15 -13.26
CA ARG A 338 -10.80 32.87 -13.32
C ARG A 338 -11.89 32.13 -12.55
N MET A 339 -11.95 30.81 -12.66
CA MET A 339 -12.96 30.01 -11.97
C MET A 339 -12.69 29.85 -10.47
N TRP A 340 -11.41 29.70 -10.07
CA TRP A 340 -11.04 29.18 -8.75
C TRP A 340 -9.83 29.84 -8.07
N GLY A 341 -9.13 30.77 -8.72
CA GLY A 341 -7.79 31.25 -8.32
C GLY A 341 -7.69 31.96 -6.97
N GLY A 342 -8.81 32.37 -6.36
CA GLY A 342 -8.81 33.04 -5.05
C GLY A 342 -9.80 32.48 -4.03
N SER A 343 -10.67 31.55 -4.42
CA SER A 343 -11.80 31.11 -3.59
C SER A 343 -11.54 29.86 -2.75
N LEU A 344 -10.52 29.06 -3.10
CA LEU A 344 -10.34 27.72 -2.54
C LEU A 344 -9.14 27.56 -1.59
N GLY A 345 -8.27 28.58 -1.44
CA GLY A 345 -7.17 28.59 -0.46
C GLY A 345 -6.07 27.55 -0.66
N GLY A 346 -5.81 27.12 -1.90
CA GLY A 346 -4.88 26.04 -2.25
C GLY A 346 -3.48 26.48 -2.71
N PRO A 347 -2.60 25.53 -3.09
CA PRO A 347 -1.22 25.80 -3.53
C PRO A 347 -1.10 26.67 -4.80
N GLY A 348 -2.18 26.77 -5.57
CA GLY A 348 -2.27 27.64 -6.74
C GLY A 348 -2.33 26.90 -8.07
N ILE A 349 -2.21 27.66 -9.15
CA ILE A 349 -2.32 27.21 -10.54
C ILE A 349 -1.12 27.72 -11.31
N VAL A 350 -0.37 26.81 -11.93
CA VAL A 350 0.84 27.10 -12.68
C VAL A 350 0.77 26.53 -14.10
N GLU A 351 1.32 27.29 -15.04
CA GLU A 351 1.58 26.82 -16.40
C GLU A 351 2.98 26.17 -16.40
N LEU A 352 3.09 24.95 -16.91
CA LEU A 352 4.34 24.35 -17.31
C LEU A 352 4.27 24.13 -18.82
N LYS A 353 4.93 25.02 -19.56
CA LYS A 353 4.93 25.02 -21.02
C LYS A 353 5.55 23.73 -21.55
N PRO A 354 4.96 23.07 -22.56
CA PRO A 354 5.53 21.90 -23.21
C PRO A 354 6.96 22.14 -23.68
N ARG A 355 7.78 21.09 -23.69
CA ARG A 355 9.15 21.18 -24.21
C ARG A 355 9.10 21.52 -25.70
N MET A 356 9.72 22.63 -26.08
CA MET A 356 9.77 23.04 -27.48
C MET A 356 10.72 22.11 -28.25
N THR A 357 10.30 21.71 -29.45
CA THR A 357 11.17 20.99 -30.40
C THR A 357 11.54 21.94 -31.53
N LEU A 358 12.84 22.22 -31.68
CA LEU A 358 13.45 23.12 -32.64
C LEU A 358 14.40 22.31 -33.54
N PRO A 359 13.91 21.75 -34.67
CA PRO A 359 14.63 20.75 -35.47
C PRO A 359 15.96 21.22 -36.07
N ASP A 360 16.12 22.52 -36.30
CA ASP A 360 17.19 23.07 -37.16
C ASP A 360 18.27 23.86 -36.40
N ASP A 361 18.20 23.92 -35.07
CA ASP A 361 19.19 24.65 -34.25
C ASP A 361 19.46 23.91 -32.92
N GLN A 362 20.59 23.20 -32.87
CA GLN A 362 21.00 22.44 -31.68
C GLN A 362 21.28 23.34 -30.46
N ALA A 363 21.76 24.57 -30.67
CA ALA A 363 22.03 25.49 -29.57
C ALA A 363 20.71 26.03 -29.00
N ALA A 364 19.77 26.39 -29.89
CA ALA A 364 18.43 26.78 -29.46
C ALA A 364 17.67 25.63 -28.79
N GLN A 365 17.81 24.38 -29.27
CA GLN A 365 17.23 23.20 -28.62
C GLN A 365 17.78 23.01 -27.21
N ARG A 366 19.11 23.10 -27.01
CA ARG A 366 19.72 23.02 -25.67
C ARG A 366 19.19 24.10 -24.73
N ASN A 367 19.10 25.35 -25.20
CA ASN A 367 18.54 26.44 -24.41
C ASN A 367 17.07 26.21 -24.04
N ALA A 368 16.27 25.66 -24.96
CA ALA A 368 14.88 25.31 -24.70
C ALA A 368 14.76 24.18 -23.66
N ASP A 369 15.63 23.18 -23.73
CA ASP A 369 15.70 22.06 -22.78
C ASP A 369 16.09 22.56 -21.38
N ASP A 370 17.11 23.40 -21.27
CA ASP A 370 17.54 24.00 -20.00
C ASP A 370 16.45 24.88 -19.38
N ALA A 371 15.73 25.65 -20.22
CA ALA A 371 14.60 26.46 -19.78
C ALA A 371 13.42 25.62 -19.30
N TYR A 372 13.14 24.49 -19.94
CA TYR A 372 12.11 23.54 -19.50
C TYR A 372 12.51 22.88 -18.16
N ALA A 373 13.74 22.38 -18.05
CA ALA A 373 14.26 21.81 -16.81
C ALA A 373 14.25 22.82 -15.65
N ALA A 374 14.57 24.09 -15.91
CA ALA A 374 14.47 25.16 -14.92
C ALA A 374 13.04 25.41 -14.44
N GLN A 375 12.04 25.38 -15.35
CA GLN A 375 10.63 25.48 -14.98
C GLN A 375 10.19 24.29 -14.12
N VAL A 376 10.56 23.06 -14.50
CA VAL A 376 10.25 21.85 -13.74
C VAL A 376 10.85 21.95 -12.33
N ARG A 377 12.13 22.32 -12.20
CA ARG A 377 12.76 22.52 -10.88
C ARG A 377 12.09 23.62 -10.06
N HIS A 378 11.64 24.71 -10.69
CA HIS A 378 10.93 25.77 -9.98
C HIS A 378 9.58 25.29 -9.40
N ILE A 379 8.85 24.49 -10.17
CA ILE A 379 7.51 24.02 -9.82
C ILE A 379 7.57 22.85 -8.82
N PHE A 380 8.41 21.86 -9.10
CA PHE A 380 8.46 20.58 -8.37
C PHE A 380 9.63 20.49 -7.38
N GLY A 381 10.69 21.29 -7.56
CA GLY A 381 11.93 21.20 -6.80
C GLY A 381 11.96 21.96 -5.48
N ARG A 382 10.88 22.63 -5.07
CA ARG A 382 10.87 23.39 -3.80
C ARG A 382 11.21 22.55 -2.56
N HIS A 383 11.12 21.21 -2.60
CA HIS A 383 11.58 20.29 -1.55
C HIS A 383 12.02 18.90 -2.08
N MET A 384 12.60 18.82 -3.28
CA MET A 384 13.24 17.59 -3.77
C MET A 384 14.50 17.22 -2.99
#